data_AF-A0A843VG44-F1
#
_entry.id   AF-A0A843VG44-F1
#
_cell.length_a   1.000
_cell.length_b   1.000
_cell.length_c   1.000
_cell.angle_alpha   90.00
_cell.angle_beta   90.00
_cell.angle_gamma   90.00
#
_symmetry.space_group_name_H-M   'P 1'
#
loop_
_entity.id
_entity.type
_entity.pdbx_description
1 polymer ?
#
loop_
_entity_poly.entity_id
_entity_poly.type
_entity_poly.pdbx_seq_one_letter_code
_entity_poly.pdbx_strand_id
1 'polypeptide(L)' 'MLTQAQTQEALQTQLQAQAPAPVPQKHGHGGPSIMERFKRMAPPSFKRESQPLLAESWMREVEKIF' A
#
# COMPACT_ATOMS: atom_id res chain seq x y z
N MET A 1 53.63 4.95 -11.90
CA MET A 1 52.73 4.40 -12.93
C MET A 1 51.55 3.77 -12.21
N LEU A 2 50.47 4.53 -11.96
CA LEU A 2 49.24 3.94 -11.40
C LEU A 2 48.73 2.92 -12.42
N THR A 3 48.53 1.71 -11.96
CA THR A 3 48.30 0.52 -12.77
C THR A 3 46.87 0.51 -13.31
N GLN A 4 46.72 0.12 -14.57
CA GLN A 4 45.43 -0.04 -15.27
C GLN A 4 44.42 -0.89 -14.46
N ALA A 5 44.92 -1.81 -13.62
CA ALA A 5 44.13 -2.61 -12.71
C ALA A 5 43.30 -1.75 -11.74
N GLN A 6 43.90 -0.72 -11.12
CA GLN A 6 43.22 0.13 -10.17
C GLN A 6 42.07 0.92 -10.80
N THR A 7 42.24 1.36 -12.06
CA THR A 7 41.19 2.07 -12.81
C THR A 7 40.01 1.16 -13.11
N GLN A 8 40.25 -0.12 -13.41
CA GLN A 8 39.19 -1.10 -13.64
C GLN A 8 38.41 -1.41 -12.36
N GLU A 9 39.09 -1.58 -11.23
CA GLU A 9 38.46 -1.83 -9.93
C GLU A 9 37.58 -0.65 -9.49
N ALA A 10 38.06 0.57 -9.70
CA ALA A 10 37.31 1.80 -9.42
C ALA A 10 36.03 1.89 -10.27
N LEU A 11 36.10 1.55 -11.56
CA LEU A 11 34.94 1.56 -12.45
C LEU A 11 33.91 0.50 -12.07
N GLN A 12 34.36 -0.71 -11.73
CA GLN A 12 33.48 -1.80 -11.33
C GLN A 12 32.78 -1.50 -10.00
N THR A 13 33.49 -0.94 -9.03
CA THR A 13 32.92 -0.49 -7.75
C THR A 13 31.88 0.60 -7.95
N GLN A 14 32.13 1.53 -8.87
CA GLN A 14 31.20 2.64 -9.13
C GLN A 14 29.91 2.18 -9.85
N LEU A 15 29.98 1.14 -10.68
CA LEU A 15 28.81 0.51 -11.28
C LEU A 15 28.00 -0.28 -10.25
N GLN A 16 28.67 -0.95 -9.30
CA GLN A 16 28.00 -1.72 -8.26
C GLN A 16 27.38 -0.82 -7.16
N ALA A 17 28.00 0.32 -6.87
CA ALA A 17 27.47 1.32 -5.95
C ALA A 17 26.25 2.09 -6.51
N GLN A 18 26.04 2.06 -7.83
CA GLN A 18 24.85 2.61 -8.49
C GLN A 18 23.77 1.56 -8.72
N ALA A 19 23.97 0.30 -8.30
CA ALA A 19 22.87 -0.64 -8.24
C ALA A 19 21.78 -0.04 -7.34
N PRO A 20 20.52 0.08 -7.82
CA PRO A 20 19.45 0.55 -6.98
C PRO A 20 19.41 -0.35 -5.75
N ALA A 21 19.58 0.24 -4.56
CA ALA A 21 19.38 -0.48 -3.32
C ALA A 21 18.04 -1.22 -3.42
N PRO A 22 17.94 -2.48 -2.97
CA PRO A 22 16.66 -3.16 -2.92
C PRO A 22 15.75 -2.27 -2.09
N VAL A 23 14.82 -1.61 -2.77
CA VAL A 23 13.80 -0.80 -2.10
C VAL A 23 13.14 -1.76 -1.12
N PRO A 24 13.10 -1.47 0.18
CA PRO A 24 12.30 -2.28 1.07
C PRO A 24 10.88 -2.14 0.55
N GLN A 25 10.40 -3.19 -0.13
CA GLN A 25 8.99 -3.33 -0.41
C GLN A 25 8.36 -3.26 0.96
N LYS A 26 7.74 -2.11 1.27
CA LYS A 26 6.87 -1.96 2.41
C LYS A 26 5.72 -2.93 2.15
N HIS A 27 5.95 -4.18 2.51
CA HIS A 27 4.91 -5.13 2.78
C HIS A 27 4.08 -4.44 3.85
N GLY A 28 2.94 -3.89 3.43
CA GLY A 28 1.97 -3.30 4.32
C GLY A 28 1.81 -4.24 5.50
N HIS A 29 1.94 -3.67 6.70
CA HIS A 29 1.75 -4.29 8.01
C HIS A 29 0.95 -5.59 7.91
N GLY A 30 1.52 -6.72 8.35
CA GLY A 30 0.97 -8.08 8.22
C GLY A 30 -0.37 -8.36 8.93
N GLY A 31 -1.21 -7.34 9.11
CA GLY A 31 -2.63 -7.48 9.40
C GLY A 31 -3.47 -7.31 8.13
N PRO A 32 -4.75 -7.69 8.18
CA PRO A 32 -5.68 -7.49 7.08
C PRO A 32 -5.72 -6.01 6.70
N SER A 33 -5.68 -5.74 5.40
CA SER A 33 -5.82 -4.38 4.88
C SER A 33 -7.10 -3.72 5.38
N ILE A 34 -7.18 -2.39 5.37
CA ILE A 34 -8.41 -1.65 5.71
C ILE A 34 -9.59 -2.18 4.88
N MET A 35 -9.35 -2.51 3.62
CA MET A 35 -10.34 -3.13 2.74
C MET A 35 -10.80 -4.51 3.23
N GLU A 36 -9.88 -5.37 3.69
CA GLU A 36 -10.24 -6.67 4.27
C GLU A 36 -11.01 -6.55 5.58
N ARG A 37 -10.64 -5.58 6.43
CA ARG A 37 -11.39 -5.29 7.66
C ARG A 37 -12.80 -4.82 7.33
N PHE A 38 -12.95 -3.90 6.38
CA PHE A 38 -14.25 -3.43 5.91
C PHE A 38 -15.11 -4.57 5.36
N LYS A 39 -14.54 -5.47 4.56
CA LYS A 39 -15.26 -6.67 4.06
C LYS A 39 -15.72 -7.59 5.20
N ARG A 40 -14.90 -7.79 6.24
CA ARG A 40 -15.26 -8.61 7.41
C ARG A 40 -16.39 -8.01 8.24
N MET A 41 -16.52 -6.68 8.27
CA MET A 41 -17.60 -5.98 8.98
C MET A 41 -18.96 -6.15 8.29
N ALA A 42 -18.99 -6.61 7.03
CA ALA A 42 -20.19 -6.87 6.25
C ALA A 42 -21.22 -5.71 6.27
N PRO A 43 -20.82 -4.51 5.79
CA PRO A 43 -21.70 -3.33 5.80
C PRO A 43 -23.02 -3.60 5.07
N PRO A 44 -24.14 -3.04 5.55
CA PRO A 44 -25.43 -3.19 4.89
C PRO A 44 -25.35 -2.58 3.48
N SER A 45 -25.91 -3.29 2.50
CA SER A 45 -25.98 -2.79 1.12
C SER A 45 -27.07 -1.73 0.97
N PHE A 46 -26.76 -0.62 0.29
CA PHE A 46 -27.77 0.38 -0.03
C PHE A 46 -28.69 -0.12 -1.14
N LYS A 47 -29.99 -0.11 -0.90
CA LYS A 47 -31.00 -0.62 -1.84
C LYS A 47 -31.51 0.43 -2.84
N ARG A 48 -30.84 1.59 -2.95
CA ARG A 48 -31.28 2.73 -3.76
C ARG A 48 -32.67 3.22 -3.37
N GLU A 49 -32.92 3.27 -2.07
CA GLU A 49 -34.18 3.75 -1.51
C GLU A 49 -34.46 5.18 -1.97
N SER A 50 -35.67 5.44 -2.47
CA SER A 50 -36.10 6.78 -2.89
C SER A 50 -36.60 7.63 -1.73
N GLN A 51 -36.83 7.02 -0.56
CA GLN A 51 -37.29 7.71 0.64
C GLN A 51 -36.09 8.25 1.44
N PRO A 52 -36.03 9.57 1.72
CA PRO A 52 -34.92 10.18 2.44
C PRO A 52 -34.62 9.54 3.80
N LEU A 53 -35.66 9.19 4.57
CA LEU A 53 -35.51 8.61 5.91
C LEU A 53 -34.84 7.22 5.89
N LEU A 54 -35.08 6.43 4.84
CA LEU A 54 -34.44 5.12 4.68
C LEU A 54 -32.97 5.28 4.27
N ALA A 55 -32.65 6.29 3.46
CA ALA A 55 -31.27 6.63 3.13
C ALA A 55 -30.51 7.13 4.37
N GLU A 56 -31.12 7.99 5.19
CA GLU A 56 -30.53 8.46 6.46
C GLU A 56 -30.30 7.30 7.43
N SER A 57 -31.26 6.38 7.55
CA SER A 57 -31.12 5.21 8.41
C SER A 57 -29.96 4.32 7.95
N TRP A 58 -29.83 4.09 6.64
CA TRP A 58 -28.70 3.34 6.08
C TRP A 58 -27.34 4.03 6.32
N MET A 59 -27.26 5.36 6.14
CA MET A 59 -26.04 6.11 6.40
C MET A 59 -25.59 5.97 7.86
N ARG A 60 -26.51 6.13 8.83
CA ARG A 60 -26.20 5.96 10.26
C ARG A 60 -25.68 4.57 10.62
N GLU A 61 -26.19 3.52 9.96
CA GLU A 61 -25.70 2.16 10.17
C GLU A 61 -24.29 1.96 9.61
N VAL A 62 -23.98 2.56 8.45
CA VAL A 62 -22.66 2.50 7.84
C VAL A 62 -21.64 3.34 8.61
N GLU A 63 -22.03 4.48 9.19
CA GLU A 63 -21.14 5.33 10.00
C GLU A 63 -20.59 4.62 11.24
N LYS A 64 -21.30 3.63 11.80
CA LYS A 64 -20.82 2.83 12.94
C LYS A 64 -19.60 1.96 12.62
N ILE A 65 -19.29 1.78 11.34
CA ILE A 65 -18.22 0.90 10.85
C ILE A 65 -16.88 1.64 10.78
N PHE A 66 -16.92 2.97 10.65
CA PHE A 66 -15.75 3.84 10.51
C PHE A 66 -15.42 4.55 11.82
#